data_AF-A0AAV0LL44-F1
#
_entry.id   AF-A0AAV0LL44-F1
#
_cell.length_a   1.000
_cell.length_b   1.000
_cell.length_c   1.000
_cell.angle_alpha   90.00
_cell.angle_beta   90.00
_cell.angle_gamma   90.00
#
_symmetry.space_group_name_H-M   'P 1'
#
loop_
_entity.id
_entity.type
_entity.pdbx_description
1 polymer ?
#
loop_
_entity_poly.entity_id
_entity_poly.type
_entity_poly.pdbx_seq_one_letter_code
_entity_poly.pdbx_strand_id
1 'polypeptide(L)'
;PALDEKVQKIHSAADFDDTLKAAKDKLVVVEWAASKNEESKQIYPFLVELSRTCYDVIFLLVLEDESEKTREIFVREKIEELPHFSFYKGMEKIHEEEAIGPDQLMGDVLYYGDSHDTVAQLHCREDVEKLIADHKEVHKLIVLDVGLKHCGPCVKVYPAVLKLSWSMADTVTFARMNGDENESYMAFLKDMDVIEVPTFLFIRDGEIKGRYVGSAKGELIGEILRYQGVRVTY
;
A
#
# COMPACT_ATOMS: atom_id res chain seq x y z
N PRO A 1 -14.07 -8.58 -27.46
CA PRO A 1 -13.81 -8.45 -26.01
C PRO A 1 -12.49 -9.16 -25.66
N ALA A 2 -11.48 -8.40 -25.26
CA ALA A 2 -10.20 -8.99 -24.85
C ALA A 2 -10.48 -9.88 -23.63
N LEU A 3 -10.18 -11.17 -23.74
CA LEU A 3 -10.59 -12.22 -22.80
C LEU A 3 -9.95 -12.09 -21.38
N ASP A 4 -9.07 -11.09 -21.19
CA ASP A 4 -8.16 -10.95 -20.04
C ASP A 4 -8.20 -9.56 -19.37
N GLU A 5 -9.26 -8.78 -19.60
CA GLU A 5 -9.48 -7.49 -18.92
C GLU A 5 -10.19 -7.73 -17.59
N LYS A 6 -9.49 -7.52 -16.46
CA LYS A 6 -10.05 -7.69 -15.11
C LYS A 6 -10.59 -6.41 -14.49
N VAL A 7 -10.46 -5.29 -15.19
CA VAL A 7 -11.07 -4.02 -14.80
C VAL A 7 -12.57 -4.11 -15.04
N GLN A 8 -13.36 -3.96 -13.98
CA GLN A 8 -14.82 -4.05 -14.06
C GLN A 8 -15.39 -2.66 -14.34
N LYS A 9 -16.29 -2.57 -15.33
CA LYS A 9 -16.99 -1.32 -15.63
C LYS A 9 -18.21 -1.20 -14.72
N ILE A 10 -18.36 -0.04 -14.12
CA ILE A 10 -19.47 0.29 -13.24
C ILE A 10 -20.43 1.22 -13.97
N HIS A 11 -21.70 0.80 -14.02
CA HIS A 11 -22.72 1.48 -14.81
C HIS A 11 -23.78 2.19 -13.95
N SER A 12 -23.74 2.00 -12.62
CA SER A 12 -24.67 2.63 -11.68
C SER A 12 -24.16 2.63 -10.24
N ALA A 13 -24.77 3.46 -9.40
CA ALA A 13 -24.53 3.48 -7.96
C ALA A 13 -24.79 2.12 -7.29
N ALA A 14 -25.81 1.37 -7.73
CA ALA A 14 -26.12 0.05 -7.18
C ALA A 14 -25.01 -0.96 -7.49
N ASP A 15 -24.52 -1.00 -8.74
CA ASP A 15 -23.43 -1.89 -9.14
C ASP A 15 -22.14 -1.59 -8.35
N PHE A 16 -21.86 -0.30 -8.13
CA PHE A 16 -20.74 0.14 -7.32
C PHE A 16 -20.85 -0.33 -5.87
N ASP A 17 -21.98 -0.07 -5.22
CA ASP A 17 -22.20 -0.40 -3.82
C ASP A 17 -22.17 -1.92 -3.59
N ASP A 18 -22.72 -2.70 -4.53
CA ASP A 18 -22.70 -4.16 -4.47
C ASP A 18 -21.29 -4.71 -4.67
N THR A 19 -20.48 -4.07 -5.52
CA THR A 19 -19.06 -4.44 -5.72
C THR A 19 -18.24 -4.14 -4.47
N LEU A 20 -18.41 -2.95 -3.85
CA LEU A 20 -17.75 -2.60 -2.59
C LEU A 20 -18.13 -3.56 -1.45
N LYS A 21 -19.40 -3.94 -1.33
CA LYS A 21 -19.84 -4.94 -0.34
C LYS A 21 -19.21 -6.31 -0.59
N ALA A 22 -19.17 -6.74 -1.86
CA ALA A 22 -18.62 -8.05 -2.24
C ALA A 22 -17.09 -8.13 -2.01
N ALA A 23 -16.39 -6.99 -2.07
CA ALA A 23 -14.95 -6.90 -1.86
C ALA A 23 -14.52 -7.26 -0.43
N LYS A 24 -15.40 -7.07 0.57
CA LYS A 24 -15.06 -7.21 2.00
C LYS A 24 -13.86 -6.32 2.36
N ASP A 25 -12.74 -6.93 2.74
CA ASP A 25 -11.49 -6.25 3.12
C ASP A 25 -10.48 -6.13 1.97
N LYS A 26 -10.81 -6.64 0.78
CA LYS A 26 -9.95 -6.44 -0.39
C LYS A 26 -9.90 -4.97 -0.77
N LEU A 27 -8.72 -4.52 -1.22
CA LEU A 27 -8.57 -3.21 -1.82
C LEU A 27 -9.40 -3.12 -3.10
N VAL A 28 -10.17 -2.04 -3.24
CA VAL A 28 -10.87 -1.68 -4.48
C VAL A 28 -10.29 -0.37 -4.98
N VAL A 29 -9.78 -0.37 -6.21
CA VAL A 29 -9.20 0.80 -6.89
C VAL A 29 -10.16 1.22 -7.98
N VAL A 30 -10.61 2.47 -7.94
CA VAL A 30 -11.59 3.02 -8.87
C VAL A 30 -10.94 4.11 -9.69
N GLU A 31 -10.87 3.94 -11.00
CA GLU A 31 -10.59 5.03 -11.92
C GLU A 31 -11.91 5.70 -12.31
N TRP A 32 -12.01 6.98 -11.98
CA TRP A 32 -13.04 7.88 -12.47
C TRP A 32 -12.48 8.58 -13.71
N ALA A 33 -13.14 8.37 -14.85
CA ALA A 33 -12.62 8.80 -16.15
C ALA A 33 -13.74 9.33 -17.05
N ALA A 34 -13.34 9.92 -18.17
CA ALA A 34 -14.25 10.26 -19.27
C ALA A 34 -13.66 9.75 -20.60
N SER A 35 -14.51 9.27 -21.51
CA SER A 35 -14.08 8.61 -22.75
C SER A 35 -13.27 9.52 -23.68
N LYS A 36 -13.42 10.83 -23.55
CA LYS A 36 -12.73 11.86 -24.33
C LYS A 36 -11.57 12.53 -23.59
N ASN A 37 -11.31 12.20 -22.34
CA ASN A 37 -10.18 12.73 -21.58
C ASN A 37 -8.90 11.98 -22.01
N GLU A 38 -7.88 12.72 -22.47
CA GLU A 38 -6.64 12.12 -22.97
C GLU A 38 -5.76 11.53 -21.86
N GLU A 39 -5.76 12.13 -20.67
CA GLU A 39 -5.02 11.62 -19.52
C GLU A 39 -5.61 10.29 -19.03
N SER A 40 -6.94 10.17 -18.97
CA SER A 40 -7.64 8.90 -18.71
C SER A 40 -7.24 7.82 -19.72
N LYS A 41 -7.19 8.16 -21.03
CA LYS A 41 -6.75 7.20 -22.05
C LYS A 41 -5.30 6.78 -21.89
N GLN A 42 -4.43 7.67 -21.42
CA GLN A 42 -3.00 7.40 -21.22
C GLN A 42 -2.76 6.52 -20.00
N ILE A 43 -3.50 6.72 -18.91
CA ILE A 43 -3.31 5.95 -17.67
C ILE A 43 -4.03 4.59 -17.70
N TYR A 44 -5.14 4.46 -18.42
CA TYR A 44 -5.95 3.24 -18.46
C TYR A 44 -5.16 1.94 -18.75
N PRO A 45 -4.23 1.88 -19.72
CA PRO A 45 -3.44 0.68 -19.97
C PRO A 45 -2.64 0.20 -18.74
N PHE A 46 -2.19 1.12 -17.89
CA PHE A 46 -1.48 0.79 -16.66
C PHE A 46 -2.42 0.24 -15.59
N LEU A 47 -3.66 0.76 -15.49
CA LEU A 47 -4.70 0.17 -14.63
C LEU A 47 -4.98 -1.28 -15.04
N VAL A 48 -5.10 -1.53 -16.35
CA VAL A 48 -5.29 -2.88 -16.89
C VAL A 48 -4.09 -3.78 -16.56
N GLU A 49 -2.86 -3.29 -16.65
CA GLU A 49 -1.65 -4.03 -16.26
C GLU A 49 -1.67 -4.41 -14.78
N LEU A 50 -1.98 -3.46 -13.89
CA LEU A 50 -2.12 -3.70 -12.45
C LEU A 50 -3.21 -4.73 -12.15
N SER A 51 -4.34 -4.68 -12.85
CA SER A 51 -5.42 -5.67 -12.71
C SER A 51 -4.99 -7.11 -13.03
N ARG A 52 -3.91 -7.27 -13.81
CA ARG A 52 -3.35 -8.58 -14.17
C ARG A 52 -2.30 -9.05 -13.19
N THR A 53 -1.61 -8.16 -12.48
CA THR A 53 -0.52 -8.50 -11.57
C THR A 53 -0.94 -8.53 -10.11
N CYS A 54 -1.92 -7.71 -9.71
CA CYS A 54 -2.46 -7.61 -8.35
C CYS A 54 -3.81 -8.34 -8.25
N TYR A 55 -3.77 -9.68 -8.16
CA TYR A 55 -4.96 -10.56 -8.20
C TYR A 55 -5.89 -10.44 -6.98
N ASP A 56 -5.38 -9.92 -5.88
CA ASP A 56 -6.06 -9.69 -4.61
C ASP A 56 -6.76 -8.32 -4.56
N VAL A 57 -6.49 -7.44 -5.54
CA VAL A 57 -7.08 -6.12 -5.70
C VAL A 57 -8.19 -6.13 -6.75
N ILE A 58 -9.27 -5.41 -6.49
CA ILE A 58 -10.38 -5.23 -7.44
C ILE A 58 -10.22 -3.88 -8.13
N PHE A 59 -10.20 -3.87 -9.46
CA PHE A 59 -10.06 -2.65 -10.25
C PHE A 59 -11.36 -2.31 -10.96
N LEU A 60 -11.83 -1.08 -10.79
CA LEU A 60 -13.07 -0.56 -11.35
C LEU A 60 -12.80 0.62 -12.28
N LEU A 61 -13.59 0.74 -13.33
CA LEU A 61 -13.65 1.92 -14.21
C LEU A 61 -15.07 2.48 -14.18
N VAL A 62 -15.19 3.77 -13.91
CA VAL A 62 -16.45 4.52 -14.01
C VAL A 62 -16.28 5.64 -15.04
N LEU A 63 -17.14 5.66 -16.06
CA LEU A 63 -17.08 6.66 -17.12
C LEU A 63 -18.19 7.72 -16.94
N GLU A 64 -17.78 8.98 -16.74
CA GLU A 64 -18.68 10.12 -16.52
C GLU A 64 -19.66 10.30 -17.70
N ASP A 65 -19.18 10.12 -18.92
CA ASP A 65 -19.89 10.40 -20.15
C ASP A 65 -20.60 9.17 -20.74
N GLU A 66 -20.69 8.08 -19.98
CA GLU A 66 -21.41 6.86 -20.39
C GLU A 66 -22.93 7.00 -20.28
N SER A 67 -23.46 7.44 -19.13
CA SER A 67 -24.91 7.53 -18.91
C SER A 67 -25.27 8.53 -17.79
N GLU A 68 -26.55 8.86 -17.65
CA GLU A 68 -27.02 9.66 -16.50
C GLU A 68 -26.74 8.96 -15.15
N LYS A 69 -26.83 7.63 -15.11
CA LYS A 69 -26.56 6.84 -13.90
C LYS A 69 -25.09 6.90 -13.45
N THR A 70 -24.16 6.94 -14.41
CA THR A 70 -22.74 7.09 -14.08
C THR A 70 -22.42 8.53 -13.67
N ARG A 71 -23.13 9.54 -14.19
CA ARG A 71 -23.01 10.93 -13.68
C ARG A 71 -23.50 11.08 -12.24
N GLU A 72 -24.59 10.41 -11.88
CA GLU A 72 -25.12 10.46 -10.51
C GLU A 72 -24.10 9.99 -9.47
N ILE A 73 -23.32 8.95 -9.76
CA ILE A 73 -22.28 8.48 -8.85
C ILE A 73 -21.09 9.44 -8.78
N PHE A 74 -20.70 10.12 -9.87
CA PHE A 74 -19.65 11.16 -9.82
C PHE A 74 -20.04 12.29 -8.86
N VAL A 75 -21.30 12.74 -8.91
CA VAL A 75 -21.83 13.75 -7.98
C VAL A 75 -21.84 13.23 -6.55
N ARG A 76 -22.24 11.97 -6.33
CA ARG A 76 -22.28 11.33 -5.02
C ARG A 76 -20.89 11.24 -4.38
N GLU A 77 -19.91 10.78 -5.16
CA GLU A 77 -18.52 10.59 -4.71
C GLU A 77 -17.68 11.88 -4.78
N LYS A 78 -18.28 13.00 -5.24
CA LYS A 78 -17.69 14.34 -5.35
C LYS A 78 -16.44 14.39 -6.23
N ILE A 79 -16.52 13.76 -7.40
CA ILE A 79 -15.43 13.74 -8.37
C ILE A 79 -15.52 15.00 -9.23
N GLU A 80 -14.52 15.88 -9.10
CA GLU A 80 -14.46 17.17 -9.81
C GLU A 80 -13.38 17.22 -10.91
N GLU A 81 -12.32 16.41 -10.77
CA GLU A 81 -11.20 16.35 -11.71
C GLU A 81 -11.03 14.95 -12.32
N LEU A 82 -10.48 14.85 -13.53
CA LEU A 82 -10.28 13.58 -14.24
C LEU A 82 -8.93 13.50 -14.96
N PRO A 83 -8.23 12.35 -14.92
CA PRO A 83 -8.61 11.14 -14.18
C PRO A 83 -8.46 11.33 -12.66
N HIS A 84 -9.37 10.71 -11.90
CA HIS A 84 -9.30 10.64 -10.44
C HIS A 84 -9.28 9.18 -10.02
N PHE A 85 -8.52 8.88 -8.99
CA PHE A 85 -8.41 7.54 -8.42
C PHE A 85 -8.92 7.55 -6.99
N SER A 86 -9.83 6.64 -6.66
CA SER A 86 -10.25 6.42 -5.28
C SER A 86 -9.96 4.99 -4.87
N PHE A 87 -9.48 4.83 -3.64
CA PHE A 87 -9.12 3.55 -3.04
C PHE A 87 -10.08 3.28 -1.90
N TYR A 88 -10.73 2.12 -1.93
CA TYR A 88 -11.69 1.69 -0.92
C TYR A 88 -11.27 0.40 -0.26
N LYS A 89 -11.63 0.29 1.02
CA LYS A 89 -11.47 -0.94 1.81
C LYS A 89 -12.53 -0.99 2.90
N GLY A 90 -13.19 -2.13 3.08
CA GLY A 90 -14.27 -2.23 4.06
C GLY A 90 -15.41 -1.24 3.81
N MET A 91 -15.68 -0.91 2.54
CA MET A 91 -16.64 0.12 2.08
C MET A 91 -16.28 1.58 2.43
N GLU A 92 -15.13 1.85 3.03
CA GLU A 92 -14.65 3.19 3.31
C GLU A 92 -13.62 3.63 2.26
N LYS A 93 -13.72 4.89 1.82
CA LYS A 93 -12.66 5.50 1.00
C LYS A 93 -11.46 5.76 1.90
N ILE A 94 -10.34 5.10 1.63
CA ILE A 94 -9.12 5.17 2.44
C ILE A 94 -8.03 6.03 1.81
N HIS A 95 -8.12 6.34 0.52
CA HIS A 95 -7.17 7.20 -0.20
C HIS A 95 -7.79 7.68 -1.51
N GLU A 96 -7.33 8.83 -2.00
CA GLU A 96 -7.68 9.34 -3.32
C GLU A 96 -6.56 10.19 -3.93
N GLU A 97 -6.52 10.24 -5.25
CA GLU A 97 -5.49 10.92 -6.02
C GLU A 97 -6.08 11.54 -7.29
N GLU A 98 -5.60 12.73 -7.63
CA GLU A 98 -5.98 13.47 -8.83
C GLU A 98 -4.80 13.52 -9.80
N ALA A 99 -5.05 13.22 -11.08
CA ALA A 99 -4.07 13.38 -12.16
C ALA A 99 -2.70 12.69 -11.92
N ILE A 100 -2.71 11.49 -11.33
CA ILE A 100 -1.49 10.73 -11.06
C ILE A 100 -0.97 9.94 -12.28
N GLY A 101 0.35 9.75 -12.30
CA GLY A 101 1.04 8.89 -13.26
C GLY A 101 1.16 7.42 -12.82
N PRO A 102 1.67 6.54 -13.69
CA PRO A 102 1.76 5.10 -13.43
C PRO A 102 2.55 4.71 -12.18
N ASP A 103 3.66 5.40 -11.90
CA ASP A 103 4.53 5.09 -10.76
C ASP A 103 3.82 5.36 -9.43
N GLN A 104 3.06 6.45 -9.35
CA GLN A 104 2.30 6.81 -8.15
C GLN A 104 1.13 5.83 -7.97
N LEU A 105 0.37 5.55 -9.03
CA LEU A 105 -0.72 4.56 -9.00
C LEU A 105 -0.23 3.19 -8.53
N MET A 106 0.88 2.68 -9.08
CA MET A 106 1.48 1.43 -8.63
C MET A 106 1.92 1.51 -7.16
N GLY A 107 2.53 2.62 -6.75
CA GLY A 107 2.92 2.87 -5.37
C GLY A 107 1.74 2.76 -4.41
N ASP A 108 0.63 3.43 -4.70
CA ASP A 108 -0.59 3.42 -3.90
C ASP A 108 -1.24 2.03 -3.86
N VAL A 109 -1.36 1.36 -5.01
CA VAL A 109 -1.90 0.00 -5.08
C VAL A 109 -1.11 -0.96 -4.21
N LEU A 110 0.23 -0.89 -4.27
CA LEU A 110 1.09 -1.71 -3.42
C LEU A 110 0.99 -1.27 -1.95
N TYR A 111 0.95 0.02 -1.65
CA TYR A 111 0.96 0.51 -0.27
C TYR A 111 -0.33 0.20 0.50
N TYR A 112 -1.47 0.33 -0.16
CA TYR A 112 -2.80 0.12 0.44
C TYR A 112 -3.34 -1.30 0.25
N GLY A 113 -2.66 -2.12 -0.54
CA GLY A 113 -2.93 -3.56 -0.65
C GLY A 113 -2.37 -4.32 0.57
N ASP A 114 -3.15 -5.25 1.10
CA ASP A 114 -2.77 -6.00 2.31
C ASP A 114 -1.95 -7.26 2.05
N SER A 115 -2.06 -7.86 0.86
CA SER A 115 -1.56 -9.21 0.64
C SER A 115 -0.20 -9.19 -0.03
N HIS A 116 0.84 -9.04 0.78
CA HIS A 116 2.21 -9.27 0.35
C HIS A 116 2.79 -10.46 1.12
N ASP A 117 2.92 -11.61 0.45
CA ASP A 117 3.35 -12.88 1.06
C ASP A 117 4.67 -12.79 1.86
N THR A 118 5.49 -11.77 1.61
CA THR A 118 6.81 -11.58 2.20
C THR A 118 6.94 -10.41 3.18
N VAL A 119 5.89 -9.62 3.39
CA VAL A 119 5.87 -8.54 4.39
C VAL A 119 4.70 -8.78 5.34
N ALA A 120 5.01 -9.13 6.59
CA ALA A 120 3.98 -9.35 7.59
C ALA A 120 3.29 -8.03 7.96
N GLN A 121 1.98 -7.94 7.73
CA GLN A 121 1.17 -6.82 8.20
C GLN A 121 0.83 -7.03 9.68
N LEU A 122 1.20 -6.07 10.52
CA LEU A 122 0.97 -6.12 11.97
C LEU A 122 -0.09 -5.08 12.35
N HIS A 123 -1.00 -5.49 13.24
CA HIS A 123 -2.19 -4.72 13.61
C HIS A 123 -2.28 -4.39 15.11
N CYS A 124 -1.25 -4.72 15.89
CA CYS A 124 -1.21 -4.37 17.29
C CYS A 124 0.20 -4.54 17.87
N ARG A 125 0.38 -4.08 19.12
CA ARG A 125 1.59 -4.30 19.90
C ARG A 125 1.88 -5.79 20.02
N GLU A 126 0.85 -6.58 20.29
CA GLU A 126 0.94 -8.02 20.50
C GLU A 126 1.47 -8.74 19.25
N ASP A 127 1.11 -8.28 18.05
CA ASP A 127 1.65 -8.82 16.79
C ASP A 127 3.16 -8.57 16.67
N VAL A 128 3.61 -7.37 17.04
CA VAL A 128 5.03 -7.01 17.02
C VAL A 128 5.80 -7.82 18.05
N GLU A 129 5.32 -7.89 19.29
CA GLU A 129 5.94 -8.66 20.36
C GLU A 129 6.03 -10.15 20.02
N LYS A 130 4.96 -10.71 19.44
CA LYS A 130 4.93 -12.08 18.96
C LYS A 130 5.93 -12.30 17.83
N LEU A 131 5.96 -11.42 16.82
CA LEU A 131 6.91 -11.52 15.72
C LEU A 131 8.37 -11.55 16.23
N ILE A 132 8.69 -10.65 17.17
CA ILE A 132 10.01 -10.59 17.80
C ILE A 132 10.33 -11.87 18.56
N ALA A 133 9.37 -12.40 19.34
CA ALA A 133 9.54 -13.64 20.09
C ALA A 133 9.77 -14.85 19.16
N ASP A 134 8.96 -14.98 18.11
CA ASP A 134 9.00 -16.10 17.15
C ASP A 134 10.35 -16.14 16.38
N HIS A 135 11.03 -15.00 16.24
CA HIS A 135 12.30 -14.89 15.51
C HIS A 135 13.54 -14.84 16.40
N LYS A 136 13.39 -14.87 17.73
CA LYS A 136 14.51 -14.71 18.67
C LYS A 136 15.57 -15.81 18.53
N GLU A 137 15.14 -17.06 18.36
CA GLU A 137 16.04 -18.22 18.21
C GLU A 137 16.56 -18.39 16.78
N VAL A 138 15.92 -17.75 15.79
CA VAL A 138 16.30 -17.84 14.38
C VAL A 138 17.43 -16.85 14.06
N HIS A 139 17.68 -15.87 14.93
CA HIS A 139 18.72 -14.84 14.80
C HIS A 139 18.70 -14.05 13.47
N LYS A 140 17.57 -14.07 12.75
CA LYS A 140 17.31 -13.25 11.57
C LYS A 140 17.07 -11.80 11.98
N LEU A 141 17.48 -10.87 11.12
CA LEU A 141 17.14 -9.47 11.30
C LEU A 141 15.66 -9.28 10.99
N ILE A 142 14.93 -8.61 11.86
CA ILE A 142 13.60 -8.07 11.56
C ILE A 142 13.76 -6.61 11.14
N VAL A 143 13.15 -6.24 10.01
CA VAL A 143 12.96 -4.86 9.59
C VAL A 143 11.48 -4.54 9.75
N LEU A 144 11.16 -3.70 10.73
CA LEU A 144 9.80 -3.22 10.96
C LEU A 144 9.65 -1.83 10.33
N ASP A 145 8.88 -1.76 9.25
CA ASP A 145 8.47 -0.54 8.55
C ASP A 145 7.26 0.09 9.27
N VAL A 146 7.46 1.24 9.88
CA VAL A 146 6.41 2.00 10.56
C VAL A 146 5.99 3.17 9.69
N GLY A 147 4.77 3.10 9.17
CA GLY A 147 4.15 4.13 8.33
C GLY A 147 2.84 4.68 8.91
N LEU A 148 2.13 5.48 8.13
CA LEU A 148 0.77 5.98 8.41
C LEU A 148 -0.07 5.81 7.14
N LYS A 149 -1.39 5.68 7.27
CA LYS A 149 -2.29 5.55 6.11
C LYS A 149 -2.08 6.68 5.13
N HIS A 150 -2.03 7.92 5.58
CA HIS A 150 -1.83 9.08 4.71
C HIS A 150 -0.40 9.60 4.77
N CYS A 151 0.50 8.96 4.03
CA CYS A 151 1.92 9.30 4.04
C CYS A 151 2.58 9.08 2.68
N GLY A 152 2.68 10.14 1.87
CA GLY A 152 3.35 10.08 0.55
C GLY A 152 4.78 9.50 0.59
N PRO A 153 5.65 9.90 1.54
CA PRO A 153 6.97 9.28 1.68
C PRO A 153 6.93 7.77 2.00
N CYS A 154 5.92 7.32 2.74
CA CYS A 154 5.72 5.91 3.08
C CYS A 154 5.30 5.11 1.83
N VAL A 155 4.34 5.64 1.05
CA VAL A 155 3.94 5.07 -0.25
C VAL A 155 5.17 4.95 -1.16
N LYS A 156 5.98 6.00 -1.25
CA LYS A 156 7.14 6.06 -2.16
C LYS A 156 8.21 5.00 -1.86
N VAL A 157 8.46 4.67 -0.59
CA VAL A 157 9.50 3.70 -0.21
C VAL A 157 9.00 2.26 -0.28
N TYR A 158 7.70 2.01 -0.11
CA TYR A 158 7.16 0.66 0.04
C TYR A 158 7.41 -0.30 -1.14
N PRO A 159 7.37 0.12 -2.42
CA PRO A 159 7.79 -0.75 -3.53
C PRO A 159 9.24 -1.25 -3.41
N ALA A 160 10.12 -0.48 -2.76
CA ALA A 160 11.47 -0.94 -2.45
C ALA A 160 11.48 -1.97 -1.31
N VAL A 161 10.66 -1.77 -0.27
CA VAL A 161 10.48 -2.72 0.84
C VAL A 161 10.03 -4.09 0.31
N LEU A 162 9.04 -4.13 -0.58
CA LEU A 162 8.57 -5.37 -1.21
C LEU A 162 9.68 -6.09 -1.96
N LYS A 163 10.40 -5.37 -2.84
CA LYS A 163 11.54 -5.94 -3.58
C LYS A 163 12.62 -6.50 -2.64
N LEU A 164 12.92 -5.78 -1.55
CA LEU A 164 13.89 -6.23 -0.56
C LEU A 164 13.42 -7.47 0.19
N SER A 165 12.13 -7.53 0.55
CA SER A 165 11.54 -8.67 1.25
C SER A 165 11.65 -9.97 0.45
N TRP A 166 11.49 -9.93 -0.87
CA TRP A 166 11.75 -11.08 -1.73
C TRP A 166 13.24 -11.41 -1.82
N SER A 167 14.09 -10.40 -2.06
CA SER A 167 15.52 -10.63 -2.29
C SER A 167 16.29 -11.07 -1.04
N MET A 168 15.76 -10.78 0.15
CA MET A 168 16.43 -11.02 1.43
C MET A 168 15.67 -12.01 2.33
N ALA A 169 14.66 -12.72 1.83
CA ALA A 169 13.78 -13.61 2.61
C ALA A 169 14.52 -14.64 3.50
N ASP A 170 15.69 -15.12 3.03
CA ASP A 170 16.50 -16.07 3.78
C ASP A 170 17.21 -15.47 4.99
N THR A 171 17.37 -14.14 5.04
CA THR A 171 18.23 -13.44 6.02
C THR A 171 17.54 -12.33 6.79
N VAL A 172 16.43 -11.81 6.27
CA VAL A 172 15.66 -10.71 6.85
C VAL A 172 14.17 -11.04 6.82
N THR A 173 13.50 -10.83 7.94
CA THR A 173 12.05 -10.83 8.03
C THR A 173 11.56 -9.39 7.93
N PHE A 174 10.70 -9.10 6.95
CA PHE A 174 10.09 -7.78 6.82
C PHE A 174 8.69 -7.80 7.43
N ALA A 175 8.38 -6.75 8.17
CA ALA A 175 7.05 -6.50 8.70
C ALA A 175 6.72 -5.02 8.57
N ARG A 176 5.43 -4.71 8.54
CA ARG A 176 4.92 -3.34 8.46
C ARG A 176 3.78 -3.14 9.44
N MET A 177 3.68 -1.92 9.95
CA MET A 177 2.53 -1.45 10.71
C MET A 177 2.14 -0.01 10.33
N ASN A 178 0.85 0.30 10.45
CA ASN A 178 0.34 1.66 10.25
C ASN A 178 0.01 2.29 11.62
N GLY A 179 0.60 3.44 11.91
CA GLY A 179 0.57 4.09 13.23
C GLY A 179 -0.71 4.84 13.59
N ASP A 180 -1.61 5.06 12.63
CA ASP A 180 -2.83 5.88 12.75
C ASP A 180 -4.12 5.07 12.83
N GLU A 181 -4.05 3.76 13.06
CA GLU A 181 -5.26 2.92 13.14
C GLU A 181 -6.04 3.07 14.45
N ASN A 182 -5.39 3.37 15.58
CA ASN A 182 -6.03 3.66 16.88
C ASN A 182 -5.06 4.32 17.90
N GLU A 183 -5.57 4.86 19.01
CA GLU A 183 -4.78 5.53 20.06
C GLU A 183 -3.74 4.64 20.74
N SER A 184 -3.99 3.33 20.82
CA SER A 184 -3.05 2.35 21.40
C SER A 184 -1.78 2.22 20.55
N TYR A 185 -1.90 2.38 19.22
CA TYR A 185 -0.72 2.43 18.33
C TYR A 185 0.14 3.64 18.62
N MET A 186 -0.46 4.83 18.76
CA MET A 186 0.29 6.06 19.03
C MET A 186 1.07 5.97 20.35
N ALA A 187 0.52 5.29 21.36
CA ALA A 187 1.23 5.01 22.60
C ALA A 187 2.40 4.02 22.38
N PHE A 188 2.17 2.96 21.62
CA PHE A 188 3.21 1.98 21.28
C PHE A 188 4.36 2.58 20.44
N LEU A 189 4.06 3.43 19.46
CA LEU A 189 5.06 4.12 18.67
C LEU A 189 5.94 5.04 19.52
N LYS A 190 5.35 5.72 20.51
CA LYS A 190 6.11 6.51 21.50
C LYS A 190 7.03 5.64 22.34
N ASP A 191 6.57 4.47 22.79
CA ASP A 191 7.40 3.53 23.55
C ASP A 191 8.61 3.02 22.73
N MET A 192 8.45 2.89 21.42
CA MET A 192 9.54 2.57 20.49
C MET A 192 10.38 3.78 20.04
N ASP A 193 10.01 4.98 20.51
CA ASP A 193 10.63 6.26 20.18
C ASP A 193 10.61 6.54 18.66
N VAL A 194 9.46 6.24 18.04
CA VAL A 194 9.11 6.60 16.66
C VAL A 194 8.39 7.96 16.71
N ILE A 195 9.05 8.99 16.16
CA ILE A 195 8.56 10.37 16.15
C ILE A 195 8.07 10.77 14.76
N GLU A 196 8.72 10.27 13.72
CA GLU A 196 8.47 10.60 12.31
C GLU A 196 8.28 9.31 11.51
N VAL A 197 7.60 9.40 10.37
CA VAL A 197 7.41 8.27 9.44
C VAL A 197 7.84 8.64 8.02
N PRO A 198 8.27 7.66 7.20
CA PRO A 198 8.49 6.26 7.57
C PRO A 198 9.71 6.09 8.49
N THR A 199 9.56 5.25 9.51
CA THR A 199 10.68 4.81 10.36
C THR A 199 10.84 3.29 10.23
N PHE A 200 12.07 2.87 9.98
CA PHE A 200 12.44 1.46 9.92
C PHE A 200 13.18 1.11 11.20
N LEU A 201 12.65 0.16 11.98
CA LEU A 201 13.31 -0.38 13.16
C LEU A 201 14.03 -1.69 12.80
N PHE A 202 15.28 -1.79 13.20
CA PHE A 202 16.13 -2.96 12.98
C PHE A 202 16.22 -3.76 14.27
N ILE A 203 15.58 -4.93 14.30
CA ILE A 203 15.43 -5.74 15.51
C ILE A 203 16.14 -7.07 15.32
N ARG A 204 16.95 -7.47 16.30
CA ARG A 204 17.68 -8.74 16.29
C ARG A 204 17.81 -9.26 17.71
N ASP A 205 17.65 -10.57 17.89
CA ASP A 205 17.79 -11.24 19.20
C ASP A 205 16.84 -10.70 20.28
N GLY A 206 15.70 -10.15 19.87
CA GLY A 206 14.72 -9.55 20.79
C GLY A 206 14.95 -8.07 21.10
N GLU A 207 15.96 -7.42 20.51
CA GLU A 207 16.32 -6.04 20.84
C GLU A 207 16.35 -5.15 19.59
N ILE A 208 15.90 -3.89 19.74
CA ILE A 208 16.09 -2.85 18.73
C ILE A 208 17.58 -2.51 18.67
N LYS A 209 18.24 -2.85 17.57
CA LYS A 209 19.66 -2.58 17.33
C LYS A 209 19.88 -1.19 16.73
N GLY A 210 18.86 -0.63 16.08
CA GLY A 210 18.86 0.73 15.60
C GLY A 210 17.64 1.06 14.76
N ARG A 211 17.68 2.24 14.12
CA ARG A 211 16.60 2.73 13.28
C ARG A 211 17.09 3.59 12.13
N TYR A 212 16.23 3.77 11.14
CA TYR A 212 16.40 4.69 10.03
C TYR A 212 15.08 5.44 9.79
N VAL A 213 15.17 6.76 9.65
CA VAL A 213 14.02 7.62 9.39
C VAL A 213 14.18 8.21 8.00
N GLY A 214 13.23 7.94 7.11
CA GLY A 214 13.24 8.46 5.75
C GLY A 214 12.86 7.44 4.68
N SER A 215 12.65 7.92 3.46
CA SER A 215 12.12 7.14 2.34
C SER A 215 13.15 6.85 1.24
N ALA A 216 14.43 7.19 1.45
CA ALA A 216 15.47 6.97 0.46
C ALA A 216 15.85 5.49 0.38
N LYS A 217 15.58 4.85 -0.78
CA LYS A 217 15.87 3.44 -1.04
C LYS A 217 17.33 3.05 -0.77
N GLY A 218 18.27 3.86 -1.24
CA GLY A 218 19.70 3.55 -1.10
C GLY A 218 20.16 3.53 0.36
N GLU A 219 19.68 4.48 1.15
CA GLU A 219 19.97 4.57 2.58
C GLU A 219 19.34 3.40 3.34
N LEU A 220 18.08 3.07 3.07
CA LEU A 220 17.42 1.90 3.65
C LEU A 220 18.21 0.61 3.42
N ILE A 221 18.67 0.38 2.18
CA ILE A 221 19.51 -0.80 1.85
C ILE A 221 20.81 -0.79 2.64
N GLY A 222 21.48 0.36 2.73
CA GLY A 222 22.73 0.50 3.48
C GLY A 222 22.56 0.18 4.96
N GLU A 223 21.47 0.64 5.57
CA GLU A 223 21.13 0.35 6.97
C GLU A 223 20.83 -1.13 7.19
N ILE A 224 20.04 -1.77 6.32
CA ILE A 224 19.76 -3.22 6.41
C ILE A 224 21.08 -4.00 6.39
N LEU A 225 21.96 -3.74 5.41
CA LEU A 225 23.24 -4.42 5.30
C LEU A 225 24.13 -4.22 6.53
N ARG A 226 24.13 -3.01 7.11
CA ARG A 226 24.85 -2.69 8.35
C ARG A 226 24.37 -3.56 9.50
N TYR A 227 23.06 -3.67 9.72
CA TYR A 227 22.49 -4.44 10.83
C TYR A 227 22.46 -5.96 10.58
N GLN A 228 22.61 -6.41 9.33
CA GLN A 228 22.89 -7.82 9.02
C GLN A 228 24.32 -8.23 9.43
N GLY A 229 25.23 -7.28 9.63
CA GLY A 229 26.64 -7.53 9.93
C GLY A 229 27.51 -7.66 8.68
N VAL A 230 27.01 -7.24 7.51
CA VAL A 230 27.80 -7.16 6.28
C VAL A 230 28.74 -5.98 6.40
N ARG A 231 30.05 -6.22 6.40
CA ARG A 231 31.06 -5.16 6.39
C ARG A 231 31.06 -4.49 5.02
N VAL A 232 30.49 -3.28 4.93
CA VAL A 232 30.67 -2.42 3.76
C VAL A 232 32.07 -1.80 3.88
N THR A 233 33.04 -2.35 3.16
CA THR A 233 34.36 -1.72 3.01
C THR A 233 34.25 -0.60 1.99
N TYR A 234 34.60 0.62 2.41
CA TYR A 234 34.73 1.80 1.55
C TYR A 234 35.86 1.65 0.53
#